data_AF-A0A527GMU2-F1
#
_entry.id   AF-A0A527GMU2-F1
#
_cell.length_a   1.000
_cell.length_b   1.000
_cell.length_c   1.000
_cell.angle_alpha   90.00
_cell.angle_beta   90.00
_cell.angle_gamma   90.00
#
_symmetry.space_group_name_H-M   'P 1'
#
loop_
_entity.id
_entity.type
_entity.pdbx_description
1 polymer ?
#
loop_
_entity_poly.entity_id
_entity_poly.type
_entity_poly.pdbx_seq_one_letter_code
_entity_poly.pdbx_strand_id
1 'polypeptide(L)'
;GGASVGDHDLIHDVLTGEGMQLDFWKIAMRPGKPLMFGRLGDIRCIGLPGNPVASLVCSQLFLKPLLARLGGRSCRQEIRTARLGVAMHANDLRQDYVRAVVREDAGGLIATPFGTQDSSMLRMLADANGLIVRQPFAPAAEAGEECTVLMLR
;
A
#
# COMPACT_ATOMS: atom_id res chain seq x y z
N GLY A 1 -6.90 4.48 11.82
CA GLY A 1 -6.78 3.35 12.74
C GLY A 1 -8.14 3.08 13.32
N GLY A 2 -8.61 1.84 13.29
CA GLY A 2 -9.96 1.47 13.73
C GLY A 2 -10.66 0.47 12.83
N ALA A 3 -10.26 0.35 11.56
CA ALA A 3 -10.71 -0.74 10.68
C ALA A 3 -9.90 -2.01 11.01
N SER A 4 -10.41 -2.80 11.95
CA SER A 4 -9.76 -4.05 12.38
C SER A 4 -10.59 -5.23 11.93
N VAL A 5 -9.95 -6.17 11.22
CA VAL A 5 -10.55 -7.42 10.71
C VAL A 5 -11.00 -8.42 11.80
N GLY A 6 -11.14 -7.99 13.05
CA GLY A 6 -11.64 -8.82 14.16
C GLY A 6 -13.15 -8.67 14.35
N ASP A 7 -13.77 -9.66 14.99
CA ASP A 7 -15.22 -9.85 15.18
C ASP A 7 -16.00 -8.73 15.91
N HIS A 8 -15.39 -7.55 16.10
CA HIS A 8 -15.99 -6.36 16.71
C HIS A 8 -15.62 -5.09 15.91
N ASP A 9 -15.83 -5.07 14.60
CA ASP A 9 -15.60 -3.87 13.78
C ASP A 9 -16.78 -2.90 13.90
N LEU A 10 -17.00 -2.39 15.12
CA LEU A 10 -18.09 -1.48 15.51
C LEU A 10 -18.17 -0.24 14.60
N ILE A 11 -17.05 0.16 13.99
CA ILE A 11 -17.00 1.28 13.06
C ILE A 11 -17.85 1.02 11.80
N HIS A 12 -17.94 -0.23 11.33
CA HIS A 12 -18.81 -0.57 10.19
C HIS A 12 -20.27 -0.36 10.54
N ASP A 13 -20.69 -1.00 11.63
CA ASP A 13 -22.09 -1.09 12.03
C ASP A 13 -22.60 0.29 12.46
N VAL A 14 -21.78 1.06 13.17
CA VAL A 14 -22.12 2.43 13.55
C VAL A 14 -22.20 3.33 12.32
N LEU A 15 -21.21 3.32 11.43
CA LEU A 15 -21.24 4.22 10.27
C LEU A 15 -22.36 3.88 9.30
N THR A 16 -22.62 2.59 9.05
CA THR A 16 -23.75 2.17 8.20
C THR A 16 -25.09 2.46 8.89
N GLY A 17 -25.19 2.31 10.20
CA GLY A 17 -26.36 2.70 11.01
C GLY A 17 -26.65 4.21 10.96
N GLU A 18 -25.61 5.05 10.89
CA GLU A 18 -25.71 6.50 10.69
C GLU A 18 -25.96 6.92 9.23
N GLY A 19 -26.15 5.94 8.32
CA GLY A 19 -26.49 6.21 6.91
C GLY A 19 -25.29 6.35 5.96
N MET A 20 -24.09 5.92 6.37
CA MET A 20 -22.93 5.90 5.48
C MET A 20 -23.12 4.90 4.34
N GLN A 21 -22.96 5.38 3.11
CA GLN A 21 -22.87 4.54 1.93
C GLN A 21 -21.44 4.00 1.82
N LEU A 22 -21.28 2.71 2.12
CA LEU A 22 -20.00 2.03 1.98
C LEU A 22 -19.76 1.67 0.51
N ASP A 23 -18.65 2.15 -0.06
CA ASP A 23 -18.30 1.85 -1.45
C ASP A 23 -17.44 0.58 -1.53
N PHE A 24 -16.47 0.40 -0.64
CA PHE A 24 -15.72 -0.86 -0.55
C PHE A 24 -15.19 -1.15 0.86
N TRP A 25 -15.03 -2.45 1.12
CA TRP A 25 -14.51 -3.02 2.34
C TRP A 25 -13.56 -4.16 2.03
N LYS A 26 -12.30 -4.00 2.41
CA LYS A 26 -11.15 -4.84 2.06
C LYS A 26 -10.69 -4.70 0.62
N ILE A 27 -9.37 -4.79 0.45
CA ILE A 27 -8.70 -4.78 -0.85
C ILE A 27 -7.76 -5.99 -0.92
N ALA A 28 -7.69 -6.61 -2.10
CA ALA A 28 -6.76 -7.70 -2.40
C ALA A 28 -5.31 -7.18 -2.54
N MET A 29 -4.76 -6.67 -1.44
CA MET A 29 -3.41 -6.14 -1.37
C MET A 29 -2.69 -6.54 -0.08
N ARG A 30 -1.36 -6.49 -0.11
CA ARG A 30 -0.51 -6.70 1.06
C ARG A 30 0.63 -5.68 1.07
N PRO A 31 0.89 -5.01 2.20
CA PRO A 31 0.03 -4.88 3.38
C PRO A 31 -1.19 -3.99 3.07
N GLY A 32 -2.28 -4.11 3.83
CA GLY A 32 -3.46 -3.23 3.66
C GLY A 32 -4.81 -3.90 3.46
N LYS A 33 -4.94 -5.21 3.77
CA LYS A 33 -6.22 -5.93 3.64
C LYS A 33 -7.43 -5.17 4.23
N PRO A 34 -7.41 -4.59 5.45
CA PRO A 34 -8.53 -3.77 5.94
C PRO A 34 -8.40 -2.32 5.47
N LEU A 35 -9.01 -1.98 4.34
CA LEU A 35 -9.26 -0.59 3.94
C LEU A 35 -10.75 -0.42 3.72
N MET A 36 -11.31 0.66 4.28
CA MET A 36 -12.71 1.03 4.14
C MET A 36 -12.80 2.39 3.45
N PHE A 37 -13.72 2.52 2.51
CA PHE A 37 -14.09 3.81 1.94
C PHE A 37 -15.61 3.91 1.81
N GLY A 38 -16.15 5.07 2.14
CA GLY A 38 -17.56 5.37 2.00
C GLY A 38 -17.85 6.85 2.09
N ARG A 39 -19.15 7.17 2.04
CA ARG A 39 -19.66 8.54 2.04
C ARG A 39 -20.78 8.70 3.06
N LEU A 40 -20.72 9.76 3.85
CA LEU A 40 -21.78 10.18 4.76
C LEU A 40 -22.25 11.57 4.34
N GLY A 41 -23.33 11.63 3.57
CA GLY A 41 -23.70 12.84 2.84
C GLY A 41 -22.56 13.29 1.91
N ASP A 42 -22.11 14.53 2.06
CA ASP A 42 -21.00 15.11 1.29
C ASP A 42 -19.61 14.76 1.85
N ILE A 43 -19.55 14.11 3.02
CA ILE A 43 -18.29 13.77 3.69
C ILE A 43 -17.77 12.44 3.13
N ARG A 44 -16.49 12.43 2.74
CA ARG A 44 -15.77 11.20 2.36
C ARG A 44 -15.06 10.61 3.56
N CYS A 45 -15.35 9.36 3.87
CA CYS A 45 -14.79 8.61 4.99
C CYS A 45 -13.80 7.58 4.47
N ILE A 46 -12.57 7.59 4.98
CA ILE A 46 -11.55 6.57 4.69
C ILE A 46 -11.02 5.95 5.98
N GLY A 47 -11.26 4.65 6.15
CA GLY A 47 -10.81 3.87 7.29
C GLY A 47 -9.47 3.19 6.99
N LEU A 48 -8.37 3.74 7.50
CA LEU A 48 -7.04 3.16 7.37
C LEU A 48 -6.81 2.02 8.39
N PRO A 49 -6.01 0.99 8.02
CA PRO A 49 -5.60 -0.07 8.93
C PRO A 49 -5.04 0.45 10.25
N GLY A 50 -5.22 -0.30 11.35
CA GLY A 50 -4.55 -0.01 12.63
C GLY A 50 -3.03 -0.23 12.60
N ASN A 51 -2.56 -1.08 11.70
CA ASN A 51 -1.15 -1.38 11.54
C ASN A 51 -0.39 -0.20 10.88
N PRO A 52 0.70 0.32 11.47
CA PRO A 52 1.40 1.51 10.95
C PRO A 52 1.93 1.36 9.52
N VAL A 53 2.51 0.19 9.19
CA VAL A 53 3.02 -0.09 7.85
C VAL A 53 1.88 -0.09 6.84
N ALA A 54 0.82 -0.84 7.12
CA ALA A 54 -0.33 -0.93 6.25
C ALA A 54 -1.02 0.44 6.08
N SER A 55 -1.13 1.22 7.17
CA SER A 55 -1.69 2.56 7.17
C SER A 55 -0.88 3.51 6.28
N LEU A 56 0.46 3.47 6.35
CA LEU A 56 1.33 4.29 5.49
C LEU A 56 1.16 3.92 4.01
N VAL A 57 1.22 2.63 3.68
CA VAL A 57 1.06 2.15 2.29
C VAL A 57 -0.32 2.54 1.76
N CYS A 58 -1.38 2.32 2.54
CA CYS A 58 -2.73 2.74 2.17
C CYS A 58 -2.86 4.27 2.04
N SER A 59 -2.14 5.04 2.86
CA SER A 59 -2.15 6.49 2.77
C SER A 59 -1.53 6.99 1.47
N GLN A 60 -0.43 6.39 1.01
CA GLN A 60 0.20 6.74 -0.27
C GLN A 60 -0.66 6.34 -1.47
N LEU A 61 -1.33 5.20 -1.40
CA LEU A 61 -2.11 4.64 -2.50
C LEU A 61 -3.51 5.25 -2.63
N PHE A 62 -4.16 5.61 -1.52
CA PHE A 62 -5.56 6.01 -1.50
C PHE A 62 -5.79 7.40 -0.91
N LEU A 63 -5.20 7.70 0.25
CA LEU A 63 -5.44 8.99 0.92
C LEU A 63 -4.79 10.16 0.17
N LYS A 64 -3.54 10.02 -0.26
CA LYS A 64 -2.80 11.08 -0.98
C LYS A 64 -3.49 11.44 -2.32
N PRO A 65 -3.87 10.48 -3.18
CA PRO A 65 -4.66 10.79 -4.38
C PRO A 65 -6.03 11.41 -4.07
N LEU A 66 -6.72 10.93 -3.04
CA LEU A 66 -8.00 11.48 -2.61
C LEU A 66 -7.89 12.95 -2.21
N LEU A 67 -6.94 13.29 -1.33
CA LEU A 67 -6.71 14.67 -0.88
C LEU A 67 -6.28 15.58 -2.02
N ALA A 68 -5.44 15.09 -2.94
CA ALA A 68 -5.06 15.87 -4.12
C ALA A 68 -6.29 16.20 -4.98
N ARG A 69 -7.12 15.19 -5.28
CA ARG A 69 -8.35 15.35 -6.07
C ARG A 69 -9.33 16.34 -5.42
N LEU A 70 -9.54 16.23 -4.11
CA LEU A 70 -10.41 17.14 -3.35
C LEU A 70 -9.84 18.57 -3.29
N GLY A 71 -8.52 18.71 -3.23
CA GLY A 71 -7.84 20.00 -3.30
C GLY A 71 -7.65 20.56 -4.71
N GLY A 72 -8.27 19.98 -5.74
CA GLY A 72 -8.15 20.45 -7.13
C GLY A 72 -6.76 20.25 -7.77
N ARG A 73 -5.93 19.37 -7.19
CA ARG A 73 -4.56 19.08 -7.66
C ARG A 73 -4.49 17.71 -8.33
N SER A 74 -3.62 17.59 -9.33
CA SER A 74 -3.24 16.28 -9.86
C SER A 74 -2.30 15.57 -8.87
N CYS A 75 -2.55 14.28 -8.62
CA CYS A 75 -1.59 13.40 -7.94
C CYS A 75 -1.15 12.32 -8.93
N ARG A 76 0.07 12.43 -9.43
CA ARG A 76 0.69 11.36 -10.20
C ARG A 76 1.58 10.56 -9.26
N GLN A 77 1.32 9.27 -9.16
CA GLN A 77 2.23 8.35 -8.49
C GLN A 77 3.51 8.23 -9.31
N GLU A 78 4.65 8.34 -8.65
CA GLU A 78 5.94 8.16 -9.30
C GLU A 78 6.25 6.67 -9.40
N ILE A 79 5.94 6.10 -10.55
CA ILE A 79 6.21 4.69 -10.86
C ILE A 79 7.44 4.63 -11.76
N ARG A 80 8.42 3.82 -11.38
CA ARG A 80 9.69 3.63 -12.08
C ARG A 80 9.94 2.14 -12.34
N THR A 81 10.70 1.87 -13.39
CA THR A 81 11.27 0.55 -13.66
C THR A 81 12.60 0.42 -12.92
N ALA A 82 12.82 -0.70 -12.25
CA ALA A 82 14.07 -1.02 -11.55
C ALA A 82 14.42 -2.50 -11.72
N ARG A 83 15.65 -2.89 -11.41
CA ARG A 83 16.04 -4.30 -11.27
C ARG A 83 15.89 -4.76 -9.82
N LEU A 84 15.52 -6.02 -9.61
CA LEU A 84 15.49 -6.62 -8.29
C LEU A 84 16.91 -6.77 -7.73
N GLY A 85 17.14 -6.27 -6.51
CA GLY A 85 18.41 -6.46 -5.82
C GLY A 85 18.57 -7.85 -5.20
N VAL A 86 17.46 -8.55 -4.93
CA VAL A 86 17.44 -9.94 -4.46
C VAL A 86 16.24 -10.67 -5.07
N ALA A 87 16.32 -12.00 -5.16
CA ALA A 87 15.22 -12.83 -5.61
C ALA A 87 13.98 -12.69 -4.71
N MET A 88 12.79 -12.84 -5.30
CA MET A 88 11.51 -12.77 -4.63
C MET A 88 10.66 -13.99 -4.97
N HIS A 89 9.97 -14.54 -3.97
CA HIS A 89 9.04 -15.65 -4.18
C HIS A 89 7.81 -15.24 -4.99
N ALA A 90 7.13 -16.24 -5.54
CA ALA A 90 5.80 -16.06 -6.11
C ALA A 90 4.82 -15.50 -5.06
N ASN A 91 3.87 -14.67 -5.48
CA ASN A 91 2.79 -14.19 -4.60
C ASN A 91 1.44 -14.85 -4.95
N ASP A 92 0.44 -14.52 -4.14
CA ASP A 92 -0.92 -15.05 -4.27
C ASP A 92 -1.86 -14.05 -4.96
N LEU A 93 -3.17 -14.21 -4.76
CA LEU A 93 -4.21 -13.33 -5.29
C LEU A 93 -4.08 -11.85 -4.90
N ARG A 94 -3.22 -11.51 -3.93
CA ARG A 94 -3.01 -10.13 -3.47
C ARG A 94 -1.89 -9.47 -4.27
N GLN A 95 -2.12 -8.22 -4.64
CA GLN A 95 -1.04 -7.35 -5.09
C GLN A 95 -0.14 -7.01 -3.91
N ASP A 96 1.14 -7.35 -3.99
CA ASP A 96 2.09 -7.05 -2.92
C ASP A 96 2.79 -5.72 -3.20
N TYR A 97 2.82 -4.88 -2.17
CA TYR A 97 3.57 -3.64 -2.09
C TYR A 97 4.73 -3.85 -1.11
N VAL A 98 5.84 -4.38 -1.62
CA VAL A 98 6.97 -4.83 -0.81
C VAL A 98 7.91 -3.65 -0.58
N ARG A 99 8.18 -3.34 0.69
CA ARG A 99 9.07 -2.22 1.03
C ARG A 99 10.49 -2.52 0.59
N ALA A 100 11.10 -1.54 -0.06
CA ALA A 100 12.44 -1.65 -0.61
C ALA A 100 13.25 -0.36 -0.43
N VAL A 101 14.57 -0.53 -0.47
CA VAL A 101 15.50 0.56 -0.73
C VAL A 101 15.84 0.54 -2.21
N VAL A 102 15.52 1.63 -2.88
CA VAL A 102 15.82 1.88 -4.28
C VAL A 102 17.08 2.74 -4.34
N ARG A 103 18.08 2.26 -5.06
CA ARG A 103 19.33 3.01 -5.32
C ARG A 103 19.56 3.10 -6.81
N GLU A 104 20.17 4.19 -7.24
CA GLU A 104 20.64 4.34 -8.61
C GLU A 104 22.09 3.83 -8.70
N ASP A 105 22.37 3.04 -9.73
CA ASP A 105 23.70 2.58 -10.11
C ASP A 105 24.01 2.91 -11.58
N ALA A 106 25.21 2.55 -12.05
CA ALA A 106 25.64 2.81 -13.42
C ALA A 106 24.74 2.17 -14.50
N GLY A 107 23.94 1.17 -14.14
CA GLY A 107 22.99 0.49 -15.01
C GLY A 107 21.51 0.85 -14.73
N GLY A 108 21.20 1.81 -13.86
CA GLY A 108 19.85 2.25 -13.54
C GLY A 108 19.42 1.96 -12.09
N LEU A 109 18.11 1.87 -11.85
CA LEU A 109 17.59 1.68 -10.51
C LEU A 109 17.68 0.20 -10.08
N ILE A 110 18.15 -0.04 -8.86
CA ILE A 110 18.06 -1.32 -8.16
C ILE A 110 17.14 -1.17 -6.96
N ALA A 111 16.12 -2.03 -6.87
CA ALA A 111 15.22 -2.12 -5.73
C ALA A 111 15.52 -3.36 -4.89
N THR A 112 16.01 -3.15 -3.67
CA THR A 112 16.32 -4.22 -2.72
C THR A 112 15.22 -4.29 -1.66
N PRO A 113 14.35 -5.33 -1.62
CA PRO A 113 13.36 -5.49 -0.57
C PRO A 113 14.03 -5.73 0.79
N PHE A 114 13.41 -5.28 1.87
CA PHE A 114 13.86 -5.64 3.21
C PHE A 114 13.63 -7.13 3.48
N GLY A 115 14.60 -7.80 4.11
CA GLY A 115 14.51 -9.23 4.44
C GLY A 115 13.33 -9.56 5.36
N THR A 116 13.00 -8.66 6.29
CA THR A 116 11.81 -8.78 7.14
C THR A 116 10.76 -7.78 6.68
N GLN A 117 9.63 -8.26 6.20
CA GLN A 117 8.47 -7.43 5.87
C GLN A 117 7.52 -7.27 7.05
N ASP A 118 7.99 -7.57 8.26
CA ASP A 118 7.17 -7.52 9.44
C ASP A 118 6.85 -6.07 9.83
N SER A 119 5.68 -5.92 10.43
CA SER A 119 4.98 -4.64 10.50
C SER A 119 5.22 -3.87 11.81
N SER A 120 5.88 -4.52 12.76
CA SER A 120 6.30 -3.97 14.06
C SER A 120 7.53 -3.06 13.97
N MET A 121 8.27 -3.10 12.87
CA MET A 121 9.54 -2.39 12.71
C MET A 121 9.34 -1.05 12.01
N LEU A 122 8.91 -0.03 12.76
CA LEU A 122 8.79 1.37 12.30
C LEU A 122 10.07 1.89 11.62
N ARG A 123 11.25 1.41 12.05
CA ARG A 123 12.55 1.80 11.46
C ARG A 123 12.66 1.47 9.97
N MET A 124 12.14 0.32 9.52
CA MET A 124 12.15 -0.04 8.11
C MET A 124 11.19 0.81 7.26
N LEU A 125 10.21 1.49 7.87
CA LEU A 125 9.41 2.49 7.14
C LEU A 125 10.20 3.78 6.89
N ALA A 126 11.07 4.17 7.82
CA ALA A 126 11.90 5.36 7.65
C ALA A 126 12.95 5.17 6.55
N ASP A 127 13.50 3.96 6.45
CA ASP A 127 14.57 3.64 5.49
C ASP A 127 14.02 3.30 4.08
N ALA A 128 12.76 2.89 3.96
CA ALA A 128 12.12 2.64 2.67
C ALA A 128 11.96 3.93 1.87
N ASN A 129 12.40 3.93 0.60
CA ASN A 129 12.14 5.01 -0.36
C ASN A 129 11.35 4.52 -1.59
N GLY A 130 11.00 3.23 -1.65
CA GLY A 130 10.15 2.68 -2.68
C GLY A 130 9.37 1.44 -2.22
N LEU A 131 8.31 1.13 -2.97
CA LEU A 131 7.51 -0.08 -2.83
C LEU A 131 7.59 -0.86 -4.15
N ILE A 132 8.20 -2.04 -4.14
CA ILE A 132 8.15 -2.97 -5.26
C ILE A 132 6.70 -3.45 -5.41
N VAL A 133 6.15 -3.29 -6.60
CA VAL A 133 4.78 -3.66 -6.94
C VAL A 133 4.79 -5.02 -7.62
N ARG A 134 4.29 -6.04 -6.93
CA ARG A 134 4.13 -7.40 -7.46
C ARG A 134 2.65 -7.63 -7.76
N GLN A 135 2.34 -7.80 -9.04
CA GLN A 135 0.97 -8.10 -9.49
C GLN A 135 0.44 -9.38 -8.85
N PRO A 136 -0.89 -9.55 -8.69
CA PRO A 136 -1.47 -10.81 -8.26
C PRO A 136 -0.95 -12.00 -9.09
N PHE A 137 -0.63 -13.10 -8.41
CA PHE A 137 -0.10 -14.33 -9.02
C PHE A 137 1.21 -14.17 -9.82
N ALA A 138 2.01 -13.14 -9.53
CA ALA A 138 3.32 -12.98 -10.10
C ALA A 138 4.21 -14.20 -9.74
N PRO A 139 4.91 -14.82 -10.71
CA PRO A 139 5.80 -15.95 -10.47
C PRO A 139 7.01 -15.51 -9.64
N ALA A 140 7.78 -16.45 -9.12
CA ALA A 140 9.08 -16.13 -8.53
C ALA A 140 9.93 -15.34 -9.53
N ALA A 141 10.71 -14.39 -9.03
CA ALA A 141 11.56 -13.51 -9.83
C ALA A 141 12.97 -13.52 -9.25
N GLU A 142 13.97 -13.63 -10.11
CA GLU A 142 15.38 -13.68 -9.72
C GLU A 142 15.97 -12.28 -9.51
N ALA A 143 17.12 -12.23 -8.83
CA ALA A 143 17.89 -10.98 -8.72
C ALA A 143 18.34 -10.51 -10.13
N GLY A 144 18.24 -9.20 -10.36
CA GLY A 144 18.54 -8.57 -11.65
C GLY A 144 17.34 -8.46 -12.59
N GLU A 145 16.26 -9.21 -12.36
CA GLU A 145 15.04 -9.10 -13.17
C GLU A 145 14.37 -7.73 -13.01
N GLU A 146 13.65 -7.33 -14.06
CA GLU A 146 12.89 -6.08 -14.07
C GLU A 146 11.71 -6.15 -13.10
N CYS A 147 11.49 -5.06 -12.36
CA CYS A 147 10.35 -4.87 -11.48
C CYS A 147 9.82 -3.44 -11.56
N THR A 148 8.54 -3.29 -11.22
CA THR A 148 7.90 -1.99 -11.08
C THR A 148 8.02 -1.51 -9.64
N VAL A 149 8.38 -0.24 -9.45
CA VAL A 149 8.52 0.37 -8.14
C VAL A 149 7.74 1.66 -8.05
N LEU A 150 6.93 1.79 -6.99
CA LEU A 150 6.31 3.04 -6.59
C LEU A 150 7.26 3.78 -5.65
N MET A 151 7.77 4.93 -6.09
CA MET A 151 8.65 5.78 -5.28
C MET A 151 7.87 6.48 -4.17
N LEU A 152 8.45 6.50 -2.96
CA LEU A 152 7.88 7.14 -1.77
C LEU A 152 8.42 8.54 -1.52
N ARG A 153 9.55 8.88 -2.15
CA ARG A 153 10.24 10.17 -2.08
C ARG A 153 10.68 10.59 -3.46
#